data_AF-A0A947W2G9-F1
#
_entry.id   AF-A0A947W2G9-F1
#
_cell.length_a   1.000
_cell.length_b   1.000
_cell.length_c   1.000
_cell.angle_alpha   90.00
_cell.angle_beta   90.00
_cell.angle_gamma   90.00
#
_symmetry.space_group_name_H-M   'P 1'
#
loop_
_entity.id
_entity.type
_entity.pdbx_description
1 polymer ?
#
loop_
_entity_poly.entity_id
_entity_poly.type
_entity_poly.pdbx_seq_one_letter_code
_entity_poly.pdbx_strand_id
1 'polypeptide(L)'
;EEARKAEEARKAEEARKAEEARKAEEARKAEEARKAEEARKAEEARKIEEARIAEQEMFTLKPLNKQMKAAITGLLALVLIVAIVSYSNTKNYYVKDNGFAVEIWQGTFSPLNAEMIIKLPGAKAPEAIKDVYTRDEALLIAYTYYLKKANELSQVQGIPNIERVKAYLLRAKSVSTHKEQRKLIYDKLALIDATVQSFKDSIVGKKSEKEKSVSKTEKKPAPENQPALEKKPANGGHAEKKPASH
;
A
#
# COMPACT_ATOMS: atom_id res chain seq x y z
N GLU A 1 44.29 -24.34 12.34
CA GLU A 1 44.06 -23.31 11.30
C GLU A 1 43.64 -23.88 9.94
N GLU A 2 44.04 -25.12 9.59
CA GLU A 2 43.64 -25.77 8.32
C GLU A 2 42.16 -26.17 8.22
N ALA A 3 41.52 -26.59 9.31
CA ALA A 3 40.10 -26.98 9.29
C ALA A 3 39.15 -25.82 8.92
N ARG A 4 39.53 -24.57 9.22
CA ARG A 4 38.72 -23.38 8.92
C ARG A 4 38.81 -22.98 7.43
N LYS A 5 39.97 -23.20 6.80
CA LYS A 5 40.16 -22.95 5.35
C LYS A 5 39.41 -23.96 4.48
N ALA A 6 39.30 -25.21 4.92
CA ALA A 6 38.53 -26.25 4.21
C ALA A 6 37.01 -25.99 4.23
N GLU A 7 36.48 -25.49 5.35
CA GLU A 7 35.06 -25.14 5.46
C GLU A 7 34.70 -23.89 4.64
N GLU A 8 35.61 -22.91 4.58
CA GLU A 8 35.45 -21.69 3.79
C GLU A 8 35.48 -21.98 2.28
N ALA A 9 36.35 -22.91 1.83
CA ALA A 9 36.36 -23.39 0.44
C ALA A 9 35.07 -24.12 0.06
N ARG A 10 34.49 -24.93 0.97
CA ARG A 10 33.24 -25.66 0.70
C ARG A 10 32.03 -24.73 0.60
N LYS A 11 31.97 -23.69 1.45
CA LYS A 11 30.92 -22.65 1.39
C LYS A 11 31.02 -21.80 0.12
N ALA A 12 32.23 -21.51 -0.37
CA ALA A 12 32.42 -20.80 -1.63
C ALA A 12 31.98 -21.63 -2.85
N GLU A 13 32.22 -22.95 -2.84
CA GLU A 13 31.77 -23.85 -3.92
C GLU A 13 30.25 -24.03 -3.92
N GLU A 14 29.64 -24.13 -2.73
CA GLU A 14 28.18 -24.22 -2.57
C GLU A 14 27.47 -22.93 -3.02
N ALA A 15 28.05 -21.76 -2.71
CA ALA A 15 27.56 -20.47 -3.21
C ALA A 15 27.64 -20.35 -4.73
N ARG A 16 28.72 -20.86 -5.35
CA ARG A 16 28.90 -20.84 -6.81
C ARG A 16 27.88 -21.75 -7.51
N LYS A 17 27.60 -22.93 -6.97
CA LYS A 17 26.57 -23.85 -7.48
C LYS A 17 25.16 -23.27 -7.35
N ALA A 18 24.87 -22.55 -6.25
CA ALA A 18 23.59 -21.86 -6.07
C ALA A 18 23.40 -20.69 -7.05
N GLU A 19 24.47 -19.93 -7.34
CA GLU A 19 24.42 -18.85 -8.33
C GLU A 19 24.25 -19.38 -9.77
N GLU A 20 24.91 -20.49 -10.11
CA GLU A 20 24.78 -21.16 -11.39
C GLU A 20 23.36 -21.71 -11.60
N ALA A 21 22.76 -22.32 -10.58
CA ALA A 21 21.38 -22.76 -10.61
C ALA A 21 20.39 -21.60 -10.80
N ARG A 22 20.63 -20.44 -10.16
CA ARG A 22 19.77 -19.25 -10.31
C ARG A 22 19.85 -18.67 -11.72
N LYS A 23 21.04 -18.62 -12.33
CA LYS A 23 21.23 -18.15 -13.72
C LYS A 23 20.57 -19.11 -14.72
N ALA A 24 20.63 -20.42 -14.49
CA ALA A 24 19.93 -21.40 -15.32
C ALA A 24 18.40 -21.28 -15.24
N GLU A 25 17.86 -21.01 -14.04
CA GLU A 25 16.42 -20.80 -13.86
C GLU A 25 15.94 -19.48 -14.50
N GLU A 26 16.74 -18.41 -14.39
CA GLU A 26 16.45 -17.13 -15.02
C GLU A 26 16.46 -17.23 -16.55
N ALA A 27 17.43 -17.96 -17.12
CA ALA A 27 17.48 -18.24 -18.56
C ALA A 27 16.26 -19.04 -19.03
N ARG A 28 15.81 -20.04 -18.25
CA ARG A 28 14.62 -20.84 -18.58
C ARG A 28 13.34 -20.01 -18.56
N LYS A 29 13.18 -19.11 -17.58
CA LYS A 29 12.05 -18.18 -17.49
C LYS A 29 12.04 -17.16 -18.64
N ALA A 30 13.21 -16.67 -19.05
CA ALA A 30 13.33 -15.78 -20.20
C ALA A 30 12.97 -16.48 -21.52
N GLU A 31 13.36 -17.75 -21.69
CA GLU A 31 13.02 -18.54 -22.87
C GLU A 31 11.52 -18.90 -22.91
N GLU A 32 10.93 -19.23 -21.75
CA GLU A 32 9.50 -19.49 -21.62
C GLU A 32 8.66 -18.24 -21.94
N ALA A 33 9.09 -17.06 -21.47
CA ALA A 33 8.46 -15.79 -21.82
C ALA A 33 8.55 -15.49 -23.32
N ARG A 34 9.69 -15.79 -23.96
CA ARG A 34 9.87 -15.59 -25.41
C ARG A 34 8.96 -16.51 -26.22
N LYS A 35 8.82 -17.78 -25.83
CA LYS A 35 7.91 -18.74 -26.47
C LYS A 35 6.43 -18.35 -26.28
N ALA A 36 6.06 -17.82 -25.12
CA ALA A 36 4.71 -17.32 -24.87
C ALA A 36 4.39 -16.07 -25.70
N GLU A 37 5.35 -15.16 -25.87
CA GLU A 37 5.17 -13.97 -26.72
C GLU A 37 5.10 -14.33 -28.22
N GLU A 38 5.92 -15.29 -28.67
CA GLU A 38 5.89 -15.82 -30.04
C GLU A 38 4.56 -16.53 -30.34
N ALA A 39 4.05 -17.33 -29.40
CA ALA A 39 2.73 -17.95 -29.50
C ALA A 39 1.60 -16.91 -29.58
N ARG A 40 1.68 -15.82 -28.78
CA ARG A 40 0.69 -14.74 -28.83
C ARG A 40 0.71 -13.98 -30.16
N LYS A 41 1.90 -13.70 -30.70
CA LYS A 41 2.07 -13.07 -32.02
C LYS A 41 1.56 -13.97 -33.16
N ALA A 42 1.78 -15.29 -33.06
CA ALA A 42 1.26 -16.26 -34.03
C ALA A 42 -0.27 -16.39 -33.95
N GLU A 43 -0.86 -16.33 -32.76
CA GLU A 43 -2.31 -16.34 -32.56
C GLU A 43 -2.96 -15.03 -33.07
N GLU A 44 -2.32 -13.89 -32.82
CA GLU A 44 -2.77 -12.58 -33.33
C GLU A 44 -2.72 -12.53 -34.87
N ALA A 45 -1.63 -13.03 -35.47
CA ALA A 45 -1.52 -13.16 -36.93
C ALA A 45 -2.58 -14.11 -37.52
N ARG A 46 -2.90 -15.22 -36.84
CA ARG A 46 -3.98 -16.12 -37.25
C ARG A 46 -5.35 -15.47 -37.16
N LYS A 47 -5.63 -14.69 -36.12
CA LYS A 47 -6.90 -13.94 -36.01
C LYS A 47 -7.05 -12.88 -37.09
N ILE A 48 -5.96 -12.22 -37.48
CA ILE A 48 -5.97 -11.26 -38.60
C ILE A 48 -6.19 -11.97 -39.93
N GLU A 49 -5.56 -13.12 -40.16
CA GLU A 49 -5.74 -13.90 -41.39
C GLU A 49 -7.13 -14.55 -41.45
N GLU A 50 -7.67 -15.04 -40.33
CA GLU A 50 -9.06 -15.49 -40.22
C GLU A 50 -10.05 -14.35 -40.45
N ALA A 51 -9.76 -13.13 -39.96
CA ALA A 51 -10.56 -11.95 -40.26
C ALA A 51 -10.49 -11.58 -41.74
N ARG A 52 -9.32 -11.71 -42.38
CA ARG A 52 -9.12 -11.46 -43.82
C ARG A 52 -9.82 -12.51 -44.69
N ILE A 53 -9.79 -13.77 -44.29
CA ILE A 53 -10.51 -14.86 -44.97
C ILE A 53 -12.01 -14.69 -44.76
N ALA A 54 -12.47 -14.34 -43.55
CA ALA A 54 -13.88 -14.02 -43.30
C ALA A 54 -14.32 -12.77 -44.09
N GLU A 55 -13.48 -11.76 -44.25
CA GLU A 55 -13.75 -10.58 -45.08
C GLU A 55 -13.77 -10.94 -46.58
N GLN A 56 -12.87 -11.81 -47.04
CA GLN A 56 -12.88 -12.34 -48.41
C GLN A 56 -14.08 -13.25 -48.68
N GLU A 57 -14.48 -14.11 -47.75
CA GLU A 57 -15.66 -14.98 -47.87
C GLU A 57 -16.98 -14.23 -47.68
N MET A 58 -16.99 -13.13 -46.93
CA MET A 58 -18.13 -12.22 -46.86
C MET A 58 -18.27 -11.39 -48.14
N PHE A 59 -17.17 -11.14 -48.87
CA PHE A 59 -17.18 -10.43 -50.15
C PHE A 59 -17.53 -11.33 -51.35
N THR A 60 -17.40 -12.67 -51.23
CA THR A 60 -17.85 -13.63 -52.25
C THR A 60 -19.36 -13.93 -52.20
N LEU A 61 -20.12 -13.19 -51.40
CA LEU A 61 -21.58 -13.21 -51.44
C LEU A 61 -22.06 -12.57 -52.76
N LYS A 62 -22.97 -13.27 -53.45
CA LYS A 62 -23.73 -12.83 -54.65
C LYS A 62 -23.91 -11.31 -54.70
N PRO A 63 -23.87 -10.65 -55.87
CA PRO A 63 -23.91 -9.19 -55.98
C PRO A 63 -25.08 -8.64 -55.15
N LEU A 64 -24.70 -7.99 -54.04
CA LEU A 64 -25.64 -7.56 -53.03
C LEU A 64 -26.53 -6.46 -53.62
N ASN A 65 -27.85 -6.67 -53.63
CA ASN A 65 -28.77 -5.67 -54.17
C ASN A 65 -28.68 -4.36 -53.37
N LYS A 66 -29.06 -3.24 -53.98
CA LYS A 66 -28.91 -1.90 -53.37
C LYS A 66 -29.60 -1.80 -52.00
N GLN A 67 -30.73 -2.49 -51.82
CA GLN A 67 -31.48 -2.54 -50.56
C GLN A 67 -30.70 -3.27 -49.46
N MET A 68 -30.08 -4.41 -49.76
CA MET A 68 -29.29 -5.18 -48.81
C MET A 68 -27.97 -4.46 -48.46
N LYS A 69 -27.34 -3.77 -49.42
CA LYS A 69 -26.22 -2.84 -49.11
C LYS A 69 -26.65 -1.75 -48.14
N ALA A 70 -27.79 -1.10 -48.40
CA ALA A 70 -28.32 -0.05 -47.52
C ALA A 70 -28.67 -0.61 -46.12
N ALA A 71 -29.22 -1.82 -46.03
CA ALA A 71 -29.51 -2.49 -44.77
C ALA A 71 -28.24 -2.79 -43.97
N ILE A 72 -27.19 -3.33 -44.62
CA ILE A 72 -25.89 -3.57 -43.96
C ILE A 72 -25.25 -2.26 -43.52
N THR A 73 -25.23 -1.22 -44.37
CA THR A 73 -24.71 0.10 -43.99
C THR A 73 -25.47 0.70 -42.81
N GLY A 74 -26.80 0.57 -42.80
CA GLY A 74 -27.64 1.01 -41.67
C GLY A 74 -27.34 0.26 -40.38
N LEU A 75 -27.16 -1.07 -40.45
CA LEU A 75 -26.80 -1.88 -39.31
C LEU A 75 -25.41 -1.52 -38.77
N LEU A 76 -24.41 -1.34 -39.65
CA LEU A 76 -23.07 -0.90 -39.26
C LEU A 76 -23.10 0.49 -38.61
N ALA A 77 -23.90 1.41 -39.14
CA ALA A 77 -24.09 2.73 -38.54
C ALA A 77 -24.70 2.64 -37.13
N LEU A 78 -25.71 1.78 -36.93
CA LEU A 78 -26.31 1.56 -35.62
C LEU A 78 -25.31 0.97 -34.63
N VAL A 79 -24.55 -0.07 -35.04
CA VAL A 79 -23.50 -0.67 -34.21
C VAL A 79 -22.44 0.37 -33.84
N LEU A 80 -22.05 1.24 -34.77
CA LEU A 80 -21.12 2.34 -34.51
C LEU A 80 -21.69 3.35 -33.51
N ILE A 81 -22.96 3.73 -33.64
CA ILE A 81 -23.64 4.62 -32.68
C ILE A 81 -23.64 3.99 -31.28
N VAL A 82 -24.02 2.72 -31.16
CA VAL A 82 -23.99 2.01 -29.87
C VAL A 82 -22.59 1.99 -29.30
N ALA A 83 -21.56 1.69 -30.11
CA ALA A 83 -20.17 1.69 -29.67
C ALA A 83 -19.70 3.07 -29.18
N ILE A 84 -20.13 4.16 -29.84
CA ILE A 84 -19.81 5.54 -29.42
C ILE A 84 -20.48 5.87 -28.08
N VAL A 85 -21.77 5.56 -27.92
CA VAL A 85 -22.51 5.78 -26.66
C VAL A 85 -21.91 4.95 -25.52
N SER A 86 -21.64 3.67 -25.79
CA SER A 86 -20.91 2.75 -24.91
C SER A 86 -19.56 3.30 -24.46
N TYR A 87 -18.75 3.77 -25.40
CA TYR A 87 -17.44 4.36 -25.08
C TYR A 87 -17.59 5.65 -24.27
N SER A 88 -18.56 6.50 -24.62
CA SER A 88 -18.82 7.73 -23.85
C SER A 88 -19.25 7.42 -22.41
N ASN A 89 -20.05 6.38 -22.20
CA ASN A 89 -20.48 5.98 -20.86
C ASN A 89 -19.29 5.62 -19.94
N THR A 90 -18.18 5.08 -20.47
CA THR A 90 -17.00 4.74 -19.66
C THR A 90 -16.37 5.93 -18.93
N LYS A 91 -16.64 7.15 -19.39
CA LYS A 91 -16.15 8.42 -18.83
C LYS A 91 -17.12 9.06 -17.84
N ASN A 92 -18.36 8.57 -17.80
CA ASN A 92 -19.39 9.08 -16.92
C ASN A 92 -19.23 8.49 -15.52
N TYR A 93 -19.37 9.37 -14.52
CA TYR A 93 -19.43 8.97 -13.13
C TYR A 93 -20.79 9.33 -12.55
N TYR A 94 -21.22 8.55 -11.57
CA TYR A 94 -22.51 8.69 -10.92
C TYR A 94 -22.32 8.68 -9.41
N VAL A 95 -23.05 9.53 -8.71
CA VAL A 95 -23.02 9.61 -7.25
C VAL A 95 -24.40 9.26 -6.73
N LYS A 96 -24.46 8.29 -5.82
CA LYS A 96 -25.70 7.84 -5.19
C LYS A 96 -25.60 8.00 -3.68
N ASP A 97 -26.68 8.45 -3.07
CA ASP A 97 -26.84 8.44 -1.62
C ASP A 97 -27.81 7.33 -1.23
N ASN A 98 -27.40 6.46 -0.31
CA ASN A 98 -28.24 5.40 0.24
C ASN A 98 -28.63 5.66 1.71
N GLY A 99 -28.38 6.86 2.23
CA GLY A 99 -28.65 7.27 3.61
C GLY A 99 -27.55 6.89 4.61
N PHE A 100 -26.73 5.88 4.32
CA PHE A 100 -25.64 5.41 5.19
C PHE A 100 -24.25 5.66 4.60
N ALA A 101 -24.16 5.80 3.29
CA ALA A 101 -22.94 6.00 2.55
C ALA A 101 -23.22 6.74 1.24
N VAL A 102 -22.25 7.54 0.83
CA VAL A 102 -22.18 8.03 -0.54
C VAL A 102 -21.42 7.01 -1.37
N GLU A 103 -22.00 6.60 -2.49
CA GLU A 103 -21.40 5.67 -3.44
C GLU A 103 -21.02 6.39 -4.73
N ILE A 104 -19.82 6.10 -5.23
CA ILE A 104 -19.35 6.59 -6.52
C ILE A 104 -19.27 5.40 -7.47
N TRP A 105 -19.95 5.55 -8.60
CA TRP A 105 -20.06 4.56 -9.65
C TRP A 105 -19.42 5.09 -10.93
N GLN A 106 -18.80 4.21 -11.72
CA GLN A 106 -18.24 4.53 -13.02
C GLN A 106 -18.99 3.76 -14.11
N GLY A 107 -19.38 4.45 -15.19
CA GLY A 107 -19.98 3.79 -16.34
C GLY A 107 -19.04 2.75 -16.96
N THR A 108 -19.61 1.70 -17.52
CA THR A 108 -18.89 0.63 -18.22
C THR A 108 -19.06 0.77 -19.72
N PHE A 109 -18.40 -0.10 -20.51
CA PHE A 109 -18.57 -0.12 -21.97
C PHE A 109 -19.98 -0.61 -22.40
N SER A 110 -20.83 -1.03 -21.46
CA SER A 110 -22.26 -1.17 -21.75
C SER A 110 -22.94 0.19 -21.57
N PRO A 111 -23.82 0.63 -22.51
CA PRO A 111 -24.35 1.99 -22.52
C PRO A 111 -25.23 2.32 -21.30
N LEU A 112 -25.75 1.30 -20.59
CA LEU A 112 -26.66 1.47 -19.46
C LEU A 112 -26.10 0.99 -18.12
N ASN A 113 -24.91 0.38 -18.11
CA ASN A 113 -24.37 -0.22 -16.89
C ASN A 113 -23.28 0.66 -16.27
N ALA A 114 -23.24 0.67 -14.94
CA ALA A 114 -22.17 1.28 -14.15
C ALA A 114 -21.77 0.34 -13.01
N GLU A 115 -20.52 0.41 -12.59
CA GLU A 115 -19.98 -0.36 -11.48
C GLU A 115 -19.61 0.55 -10.32
N MET A 116 -19.92 0.12 -9.09
CA MET A 116 -19.54 0.86 -7.89
C MET A 116 -18.03 0.72 -7.68
N ILE A 117 -17.31 1.84 -7.72
CA ILE A 117 -15.86 1.85 -7.54
C ILE A 117 -15.45 2.29 -6.15
N ILE A 118 -16.28 3.10 -5.47
CA ILE A 118 -15.96 3.64 -4.14
C ILE A 118 -17.24 3.72 -3.31
N LYS A 119 -17.15 3.25 -2.06
CA LYS A 119 -18.17 3.44 -1.03
C LYS A 119 -17.60 4.29 0.10
N LEU A 120 -18.32 5.34 0.48
CA LEU A 120 -17.90 6.33 1.48
C LEU A 120 -18.89 6.32 2.68
N PRO A 121 -18.68 5.45 3.68
CA PRO A 121 -19.57 5.33 4.83
C PRO A 121 -19.66 6.62 5.64
N GLY A 122 -20.87 7.07 5.98
CA GLY A 122 -21.11 8.29 6.75
C GLY A 122 -20.68 9.58 6.05
N ALA A 123 -20.35 9.53 4.75
CA ALA A 123 -20.18 10.73 3.96
C ALA A 123 -21.54 11.42 3.78
N LYS A 124 -21.53 12.75 3.70
CA LYS A 124 -22.72 13.52 3.33
C LYS A 124 -22.73 13.67 1.82
N ALA A 125 -23.89 13.42 1.20
CA ALA A 125 -24.07 13.65 -0.22
C ALA A 125 -23.95 15.16 -0.55
N PRO A 126 -23.57 15.51 -1.80
CA PRO A 126 -23.68 16.88 -2.28
C PRO A 126 -25.12 17.38 -2.19
N GLU A 127 -25.30 18.69 -1.98
CA GLU A 127 -26.65 19.31 -1.87
C GLU A 127 -27.51 19.09 -3.12
N ALA A 128 -26.87 19.04 -4.29
CA ALA A 128 -27.50 18.70 -5.55
C ALA A 128 -26.78 17.51 -6.19
N ILE A 129 -27.50 16.40 -6.35
CA ILE A 129 -27.03 15.23 -7.09
C ILE A 129 -27.21 15.50 -8.59
N LYS A 130 -26.12 15.40 -9.35
CA LYS A 130 -26.14 15.51 -10.82
C LYS A 130 -26.46 14.15 -11.44
N ASP A 131 -27.07 14.18 -12.62
CA ASP A 131 -27.29 12.97 -13.41
C ASP A 131 -25.97 12.34 -13.87
N VAL A 132 -24.99 13.16 -14.23
CA VAL A 132 -23.65 12.72 -14.64
C VAL A 132 -22.60 13.64 -14.04
N TYR A 133 -21.54 13.02 -13.52
CA TYR A 133 -20.33 13.68 -13.03
C TYR A 133 -19.16 13.39 -13.96
N THR A 134 -18.26 14.35 -14.08
CA THR A 134 -16.92 14.10 -14.60
C THR A 134 -16.08 13.31 -13.59
N ARG A 135 -14.99 12.70 -14.06
CA ARG A 135 -14.01 12.02 -13.21
C ARG A 135 -13.52 12.93 -12.07
N ASP A 136 -13.19 14.17 -12.38
CA ASP A 136 -12.62 15.11 -11.42
C ASP A 136 -13.63 15.48 -10.33
N GLU A 137 -14.89 15.74 -10.69
CA GLU A 137 -15.94 16.06 -9.72
C GLU A 137 -16.27 14.87 -8.82
N ALA A 138 -16.44 13.68 -9.40
CA ALA A 138 -16.78 12.48 -8.62
C ALA A 138 -15.64 12.07 -7.69
N LEU A 139 -14.40 12.05 -8.17
CA LEU A 139 -13.24 11.66 -7.35
C LEU A 139 -12.87 12.74 -6.33
N LEU A 140 -13.22 14.01 -6.55
CA LEU A 140 -13.06 15.07 -5.55
C LEU A 140 -13.89 14.80 -4.29
N ILE A 141 -15.08 14.21 -4.42
CA ILE A 141 -15.92 13.81 -3.28
C ILE A 141 -15.19 12.74 -2.43
N ALA A 142 -14.61 11.72 -3.07
CA ALA A 142 -13.81 10.72 -2.37
C ALA A 142 -12.55 11.33 -1.75
N TYR A 143 -11.84 12.18 -2.51
CA TYR A 143 -10.62 12.84 -2.06
C TYR A 143 -10.86 13.65 -0.77
N THR A 144 -11.89 14.50 -0.80
CA THR A 144 -12.26 15.36 0.34
C THR A 144 -12.68 14.53 1.55
N TYR A 145 -13.46 13.46 1.34
CA TYR A 145 -13.83 12.54 2.41
C TYR A 145 -12.62 11.89 3.07
N TYR A 146 -11.70 11.31 2.28
CA TYR A 146 -10.52 10.63 2.84
C TYR A 146 -9.57 11.60 3.52
N LEU A 147 -9.36 12.79 2.95
CA LEU A 147 -8.53 13.83 3.56
C LEU A 147 -9.14 14.31 4.89
N LYS A 148 -10.46 14.50 4.95
CA LYS A 148 -11.17 14.85 6.17
C LYS A 148 -11.00 13.78 7.25
N LYS A 149 -11.19 12.49 6.91
CA LYS A 149 -11.00 11.37 7.85
C LYS A 149 -9.58 11.27 8.37
N ALA A 150 -8.57 11.50 7.52
CA ALA A 150 -7.18 11.56 7.95
C ALA A 150 -6.94 12.68 8.97
N ASN A 151 -7.47 13.88 8.71
CA ASN A 151 -7.32 15.03 9.60
C ASN A 151 -8.05 14.81 10.94
N GLU A 152 -9.28 14.30 10.92
CA GLU A 152 -10.06 13.97 12.14
C GLU A 152 -9.27 13.01 13.05
N LEU A 153 -8.72 11.94 12.47
CA LEU A 153 -7.94 10.94 13.21
C LEU A 153 -6.60 11.47 13.74
N SER A 154 -6.06 12.50 13.09
CA SER A 154 -4.83 13.16 13.54
C SER A 154 -5.05 14.11 14.71
N GLN A 155 -6.29 14.57 14.94
CA GLN A 155 -6.63 15.58 15.95
C GLN A 155 -7.28 14.99 17.21
N VAL A 156 -7.54 13.68 17.23
CA VAL A 156 -8.08 13.00 18.42
C VAL A 156 -7.13 13.20 19.60
N GLN A 157 -7.68 13.61 20.75
CA GLN A 157 -6.94 13.80 21.97
C GLN A 157 -6.26 12.49 22.41
N GLY A 158 -4.93 12.49 22.50
CA GLY A 158 -4.13 11.30 22.81
C GLY A 158 -3.07 11.00 21.74
N ILE A 159 -2.59 9.75 21.70
CA ILE A 159 -1.64 9.29 20.68
C ILE A 159 -2.44 9.03 19.39
N PRO A 160 -2.21 9.79 18.30
CA PRO A 160 -2.93 9.59 17.07
C PRO A 160 -2.65 8.20 16.48
N ASN A 161 -3.67 7.56 15.91
CA ASN A 161 -3.49 6.30 15.19
C ASN A 161 -2.86 6.59 13.82
N ILE A 162 -1.53 6.67 13.79
CA ILE A 162 -0.75 7.05 12.61
C ILE A 162 -1.00 6.12 11.42
N GLU A 163 -1.17 4.81 11.66
CA GLU A 163 -1.44 3.84 10.60
C GLU A 163 -2.76 4.14 9.90
N ARG A 164 -3.83 4.42 10.65
CA ARG A 164 -5.12 4.78 10.07
C ARG A 164 -5.05 6.11 9.34
N VAL A 165 -4.35 7.11 9.88
CA VAL A 165 -4.14 8.41 9.22
C VAL A 165 -3.44 8.18 7.86
N LYS A 166 -2.34 7.43 7.83
CA LYS A 166 -1.62 7.10 6.59
C LYS A 166 -2.49 6.33 5.60
N ALA A 167 -3.27 5.37 6.06
CA ALA A 167 -4.18 4.61 5.21
C ALA A 167 -5.19 5.52 4.49
N TYR A 168 -5.79 6.48 5.21
CA TYR A 168 -6.68 7.46 4.62
C TYR A 168 -5.97 8.41 3.65
N LEU A 169 -4.76 8.89 3.99
CA LEU A 169 -3.95 9.70 3.07
C LEU A 169 -3.61 8.94 1.77
N LEU A 170 -3.25 7.66 1.85
CA LEU A 170 -2.99 6.84 0.67
C LEU A 170 -4.24 6.62 -0.19
N ARG A 171 -5.41 6.43 0.42
CA ARG A 171 -6.69 6.43 -0.31
C ARG A 171 -7.00 7.78 -0.95
N ALA A 172 -6.71 8.89 -0.27
CA ALA A 172 -6.84 10.23 -0.86
C ALA A 172 -5.90 10.40 -2.07
N LYS A 173 -4.66 9.89 -1.98
CA LYS A 173 -3.69 9.88 -3.10
C LYS A 173 -4.23 9.11 -4.31
N SER A 174 -4.80 7.92 -4.11
CA SER A 174 -5.27 7.07 -5.23
C SER A 174 -6.42 7.71 -6.02
N VAL A 175 -7.22 8.57 -5.37
CA VAL A 175 -8.33 9.28 -6.02
C VAL A 175 -7.97 10.72 -6.43
N SER A 176 -6.72 11.16 -6.21
CA SER A 176 -6.29 12.52 -6.55
C SER A 176 -6.14 12.70 -8.06
N THR A 177 -6.93 13.58 -8.66
CA THR A 177 -6.90 13.86 -10.09
C THR A 177 -5.88 14.94 -10.45
N HIS A 178 -5.66 15.92 -9.57
CA HIS A 178 -4.74 17.03 -9.80
C HIS A 178 -3.37 16.87 -9.15
N LYS A 179 -2.36 17.52 -9.72
CA LYS A 179 -0.97 17.51 -9.22
C LYS A 179 -0.89 18.07 -7.79
N GLU A 180 -1.58 19.16 -7.53
CA GLU A 180 -1.59 19.83 -6.22
C GLU A 180 -2.16 18.95 -5.11
N GLN A 181 -3.24 18.22 -5.39
CA GLN A 181 -3.82 17.25 -4.46
C GLN A 181 -2.80 16.17 -4.09
N ARG A 182 -2.12 15.59 -5.10
CA ARG A 182 -1.07 14.58 -4.86
C ARG A 182 0.09 15.14 -4.06
N LYS A 183 0.55 16.35 -4.40
CA LYS A 183 1.63 17.04 -3.70
C LYS A 183 1.29 17.24 -2.22
N LEU A 184 0.10 17.77 -1.92
CA LEU A 184 -0.37 17.95 -0.55
C LEU A 184 -0.33 16.64 0.26
N ILE A 185 -0.75 15.53 -0.35
CA ILE A 185 -0.73 14.23 0.33
C ILE A 185 0.72 13.75 0.57
N TYR A 186 1.62 13.93 -0.40
CA TYR A 186 3.04 13.59 -0.21
C TYR A 186 3.67 14.38 0.93
N ASP A 187 3.45 15.69 0.97
CA ASP A 187 3.98 16.57 2.03
C ASP A 187 3.45 16.13 3.40
N LYS A 188 2.17 15.77 3.50
CA LYS A 188 1.56 15.23 4.73
C LYS A 188 2.17 13.89 5.16
N LEU A 189 2.36 12.96 4.22
CA LEU A 189 2.97 11.66 4.52
C LEU A 189 4.42 11.82 4.99
N ALA A 190 5.20 12.67 4.32
CA ALA A 190 6.59 12.96 4.68
C ALA A 190 6.69 13.59 6.07
N LEU A 191 5.79 14.52 6.42
CA LEU A 191 5.74 15.12 7.75
C LEU A 191 5.46 14.06 8.83
N ILE A 192 4.53 13.14 8.57
CA ILE A 192 4.24 12.04 9.50
C ILE A 192 5.47 11.15 9.67
N ASP A 193 6.15 10.78 8.58
CA ASP A 193 7.36 9.95 8.64
C ASP A 193 8.48 10.63 9.44
N ALA A 194 8.72 11.92 9.19
CA ALA A 194 9.68 12.71 9.95
C ALA A 194 9.34 12.78 11.44
N THR A 195 8.06 12.97 11.77
CA THR A 195 7.58 13.03 13.17
C THR A 195 7.74 11.68 13.88
N VAL A 196 7.42 10.58 13.20
CA VAL A 196 7.62 9.23 13.74
C VAL A 196 9.11 8.96 13.96
N GLN A 197 9.97 9.37 13.04
CA GLN A 197 11.40 9.17 13.16
C GLN A 197 11.99 9.98 14.33
N SER A 198 11.66 11.26 14.45
CA SER A 198 12.15 12.09 15.56
C SER A 198 11.71 11.56 16.93
N PHE A 199 10.51 11.00 17.02
CA PHE A 199 10.04 10.34 18.24
C PHE A 199 10.85 9.07 18.56
N LYS A 200 11.15 8.23 17.56
CA LYS A 200 12.01 7.05 17.73
C LYS A 200 13.40 7.45 18.22
N ASP A 201 14.00 8.46 17.59
CA ASP A 201 15.34 8.94 17.94
C ASP A 201 15.37 9.49 19.39
N SER A 202 14.30 10.20 19.82
CA SER A 202 14.16 10.68 21.20
C SER A 202 14.08 9.54 22.23
N ILE A 203 13.36 8.46 21.93
CA ILE A 203 13.27 7.27 22.81
C ILE A 203 14.64 6.60 22.93
N VAL A 204 15.34 6.40 21.81
CA VAL A 204 16.68 5.80 21.80
C VAL A 204 17.67 6.66 22.59
N GLY A 205 17.63 7.98 22.41
CA GLY A 205 18.41 8.94 23.19
C GLY A 205 18.17 8.81 24.70
N LYS A 206 16.90 8.82 25.14
CA LYS A 206 16.53 8.63 26.56
C LYS A 206 16.98 7.28 27.13
N LYS A 207 16.89 6.20 26.34
CA LYS A 207 17.36 4.87 26.77
C LYS A 207 18.88 4.88 27.02
N SER A 208 19.65 5.49 26.13
CA SER A 208 21.11 5.60 26.26
C SER A 208 21.55 6.44 27.47
N GLU A 209 20.77 7.48 27.81
CA GLU A 209 21.04 8.35 28.97
C GLU A 209 20.69 7.66 30.30
N LYS A 210 19.64 6.83 30.31
CA LYS A 210 19.29 5.98 31.45
C LYS A 210 20.34 4.88 31.69
N GLU A 211 20.87 4.26 30.64
CA GLU A 211 21.97 3.27 30.76
C GLU A 211 23.29 3.90 31.24
N LYS A 212 23.60 5.12 30.82
CA LYS A 212 24.76 5.89 31.32
C LYS A 212 24.61 6.34 32.78
N SER A 213 23.40 6.65 33.24
CA SER A 213 23.15 7.05 34.64
C SER A 213 23.13 5.86 35.60
N VAL A 214 22.60 4.69 35.17
CA VAL A 214 22.63 3.45 35.97
C VAL A 214 24.07 2.96 36.18
N SER A 215 24.90 2.94 35.13
CA SER A 215 26.33 2.56 35.24
C SER A 215 27.18 3.53 36.07
N LYS A 216 26.78 4.80 36.21
CA LYS A 216 27.43 5.77 37.09
C LYS A 216 27.03 5.60 38.57
N THR A 217 25.87 5.01 38.84
CA THR A 217 25.34 4.81 40.21
C THR A 217 25.84 3.51 40.83
N GLU A 218 26.10 2.46 40.05
CA GLU A 218 26.73 1.21 40.52
C GLU A 218 28.24 1.32 40.80
N LYS A 219 28.89 2.44 40.42
CA LYS A 219 30.34 2.64 40.59
C LYS A 219 30.71 3.48 41.83
N LYS A 220 29.91 3.41 42.91
CA LYS A 220 30.33 3.94 44.22
C LYS A 220 31.28 2.92 44.88
N PRO A 221 32.55 3.25 45.17
CA PRO A 221 33.48 2.29 45.74
C PRO A 221 33.03 1.88 47.14
N ALA A 222 33.10 0.57 47.43
CA ALA A 222 32.93 0.02 48.76
C ALA A 222 33.93 0.67 49.73
N PRO A 223 33.56 0.92 51.01
CA PRO A 223 34.48 1.51 51.97
C PRO A 223 35.66 0.56 52.20
N GLU A 224 36.85 1.12 52.06
CA GLU A 224 38.14 0.48 52.18
C GLU A 224 38.34 -0.02 53.63
N ASN A 225 38.52 -1.34 53.78
CA ASN A 225 38.84 -2.00 55.04
C ASN A 225 40.21 -1.52 55.55
N GLN A 226 40.23 -0.83 56.70
CA GLN A 226 41.46 -0.64 57.48
C GLN A 226 41.73 -1.88 58.36
N PRO A 227 43.00 -2.26 58.58
CA PRO A 227 43.35 -3.51 59.26
C PRO A 227 43.21 -3.42 60.78
N ALA A 228 42.92 -4.58 61.37
CA ALA A 228 42.75 -4.80 62.79
C ALA A 228 43.99 -4.44 63.63
N LEU A 229 43.76 -3.77 64.76
CA LEU A 229 44.66 -3.82 65.92
C LEU A 229 43.90 -4.43 67.10
N GLU A 230 44.34 -5.64 67.42
CA GLU A 230 44.03 -6.47 68.56
C GLU A 230 44.46 -5.80 69.87
N LYS A 231 43.53 -5.63 70.83
CA LYS A 231 43.83 -5.65 72.27
C LYS A 231 42.70 -6.32 73.06
N LYS A 232 43.12 -7.29 73.88
CA LYS A 232 42.38 -8.22 74.74
C LYS A 232 42.03 -7.57 76.13
N PRO A 233 41.36 -8.26 77.09
CA PRO A 233 40.12 -7.78 77.71
C PRO A 233 40.22 -7.46 79.23
N ALA A 234 39.21 -6.77 79.76
CA ALA A 234 38.79 -6.80 81.18
C ALA A 234 37.35 -6.23 81.27
N ASN A 235 36.32 -7.05 81.54
CA ASN A 235 35.78 -7.45 82.84
C ASN A 235 34.87 -6.41 83.51
N GLY A 236 33.62 -6.81 83.81
CA GLY A 236 32.85 -6.31 84.95
C GLY A 236 31.49 -5.64 84.69
N GLY A 237 30.43 -6.23 85.26
CA GLY A 237 29.24 -5.53 85.78
C GLY A 237 28.05 -5.40 84.83
N HIS A 238 27.07 -6.32 84.89
CA HIS A 238 25.86 -6.29 85.73
C HIS A 238 24.65 -5.51 85.18
N ALA A 239 23.55 -6.29 85.03
CA ALA A 239 22.14 -5.94 85.24
C ALA A 239 21.49 -5.03 84.17
N GLU A 240 20.22 -5.12 83.79
CA GLU A 240 19.05 -5.79 84.37
C GLU A 240 17.93 -5.84 83.30
N LYS A 241 17.06 -6.86 83.39
CA LYS A 241 15.62 -6.87 83.06
C LYS A 241 15.07 -6.39 81.69
N LYS A 242 14.60 -7.41 80.94
CA LYS A 242 13.27 -7.57 80.26
C LYS A 242 12.08 -6.81 80.92
N PRO A 243 10.84 -6.78 80.34
CA PRO A 243 10.37 -7.17 78.98
C PRO A 243 9.25 -6.27 78.37
N ALA A 244 8.74 -6.71 77.20
CA ALA A 244 7.34 -6.67 76.73
C ALA A 244 6.82 -5.33 76.13
N SER A 245 6.38 -5.30 74.87
CA SER A 245 5.03 -5.62 74.31
C SER A 245 4.54 -4.31 73.68
N HIS A 246 4.00 -4.22 72.46
CA HIS A 246 3.02 -5.05 71.78
C HIS A 246 3.11 -4.78 70.27
#